data_AF-Q21Q32-F1
#
_entry.id   AF-Q21Q32-F1
#
_cell.length_a   1.000
_cell.length_b   1.000
_cell.length_c   1.000
_cell.angle_alpha   90.00
_cell.angle_beta   90.00
_cell.angle_gamma   90.00
#
_symmetry.space_group_name_H-M   'P 1'
#
loop_
_entity.id
_entity.type
_entity.pdbx_description
1 polymer ?
#
loop_
_entity_poly.entity_id
_entity_poly.type
_entity_poly.pdbx_seq_one_letter_code
_entity_poly.pdbx_strand_id
1 'polypeptide(L)'
;MSNPKFAAVATDIVCAARAVTKKQKHYPLAIEAIGTDVDPYHIYFLLSRGHHDVHEFMKKVREEGYGFPLEMPIHLWFRLCPNGSSGFKSIYVNASQGERGSFPVTRSSFVFKKKTHTSN
;
A
#
# COMPACT_ATOMS: atom_id res chain seq x y z
N MET A 1 30.24 -57.47 -28.38
CA MET A 1 28.92 -57.16 -28.99
C MET A 1 28.05 -56.55 -27.89
N SER A 2 28.28 -55.31 -27.42
CA SER A 2 27.90 -54.03 -28.02
C SER A 2 26.49 -54.01 -28.64
N ASN A 3 25.51 -53.55 -27.87
CA ASN A 3 24.75 -52.37 -28.29
C ASN A 3 24.00 -51.71 -27.10
N PRO A 4 24.45 -50.50 -26.69
CA PRO A 4 23.76 -49.63 -25.76
C PRO A 4 22.82 -48.69 -26.53
N LYS A 5 21.51 -48.73 -26.29
CA LYS A 5 20.57 -47.76 -26.86
C LYS A 5 19.39 -47.49 -25.95
N PHE A 6 19.61 -46.79 -24.84
CA PHE A 6 18.62 -45.89 -24.24
C PHE A 6 19.36 -44.83 -23.41
N ALA A 7 20.09 -43.97 -24.11
CA ALA A 7 20.58 -42.71 -23.60
C ALA A 7 19.83 -41.60 -24.36
N ALA A 8 18.90 -40.92 -23.68
CA ALA A 8 18.54 -39.52 -23.94
C ALA A 8 17.52 -39.06 -22.88
N VAL A 9 17.96 -38.23 -21.93
CA VAL A 9 17.56 -36.82 -21.84
C VAL A 9 16.07 -36.63 -21.48
N ALA A 10 15.81 -36.61 -20.18
CA ALA A 10 14.71 -35.82 -19.62
C ALA A 10 15.28 -35.00 -18.44
N THR A 11 16.32 -34.23 -18.75
CA THR A 11 16.61 -33.01 -18.01
C THR A 11 15.41 -32.07 -18.15
N ASP A 12 15.08 -31.39 -17.05
CA ASP A 12 14.39 -30.10 -17.06
C ASP A 12 12.87 -30.07 -17.23
N ILE A 13 12.13 -30.78 -16.37
CA ILE A 13 10.81 -30.27 -15.91
C ILE A 13 10.74 -30.35 -14.39
N VAL A 14 11.80 -29.94 -13.70
CA VAL A 14 11.58 -29.25 -12.44
C VAL A 14 11.32 -27.82 -12.86
N CYS A 15 10.02 -27.48 -12.94
CA CYS A 15 9.52 -26.12 -12.88
C CYS A 15 10.05 -25.51 -11.58
N ALA A 16 11.34 -25.15 -11.58
CA ALA A 16 11.97 -24.36 -10.55
C ALA A 16 11.24 -23.02 -10.63
N ALA A 17 10.24 -22.89 -9.76
CA ALA A 17 9.67 -21.64 -9.35
C ALA A 17 10.85 -20.73 -9.09
N ARG A 18 11.17 -19.90 -10.08
CA ARG A 18 12.10 -18.79 -9.95
C ARG A 18 11.44 -17.91 -8.89
N ALA A 19 11.78 -18.16 -7.64
CA ALA A 19 11.57 -17.23 -6.56
C ALA A 19 12.36 -16.00 -6.97
N VAL A 20 11.72 -15.11 -7.72
CA VAL A 20 12.22 -13.77 -7.96
C VAL A 20 12.34 -13.20 -6.58
N THR A 21 13.57 -13.16 -6.06
CA THR A 21 13.89 -12.54 -4.79
C THR A 21 13.52 -11.08 -4.95
N LYS A 22 12.28 -10.74 -4.59
CA LYS A 22 11.72 -9.40 -4.73
C LYS A 22 12.55 -8.55 -3.78
N LYS A 23 13.50 -7.80 -4.34
CA LYS A 23 14.40 -6.91 -3.59
C LYS A 23 13.53 -6.12 -2.61
N GLN A 24 13.75 -6.32 -1.31
CA GLN A 24 12.97 -5.64 -0.29
C GLN A 24 13.13 -4.14 -0.53
N LYS A 25 12.04 -3.50 -0.93
CA LYS A 25 12.03 -2.06 -1.15
C LYS A 25 12.05 -1.43 0.24
N HIS A 26 13.16 -0.82 0.60
CA HIS A 26 13.20 0.06 1.76
C HIS A 26 12.44 1.32 1.41
N TYR A 27 11.37 1.58 2.16
CA TYR A 27 10.63 2.82 2.07
C TYR A 27 11.02 3.67 3.29
N PRO A 28 11.39 4.94 3.11
CA PRO A 28 11.59 5.83 4.25
C PRO A 28 10.25 6.09 4.94
N LEU A 29 10.28 6.31 6.25
CA LEU A 29 9.12 6.74 7.02
C LEU A 29 8.81 8.22 6.67
N ALA A 30 8.01 8.40 5.63
CA ALA A 30 7.46 9.68 5.20
C ALA A 30 5.93 9.60 5.31
N ILE A 31 5.31 10.61 5.92
CA ILE A 31 3.86 10.68 6.04
C ILE A 31 3.30 11.47 4.85
N GLU A 32 2.36 10.86 4.15
CA GLU A 32 1.55 11.47 3.10
C GLU A 32 0.13 11.60 3.62
N ALA A 33 -0.39 12.83 3.65
CA ALA A 33 -1.79 13.08 3.97
C ALA A 33 -2.62 13.07 2.68
N ILE A 34 -3.65 12.21 2.66
CA ILE A 34 -4.62 12.11 1.59
C ILE A 34 -5.99 12.34 2.20
N GLY A 35 -6.57 13.50 1.90
CA GLY A 35 -7.92 13.86 2.29
C GLY A 35 -8.90 13.58 1.15
N THR A 36 -10.11 13.17 1.50
CA THR A 36 -11.25 13.28 0.58
C THR A 36 -12.41 13.92 1.32
N ASP A 37 -12.96 14.96 0.69
CA ASP A 37 -14.15 15.65 1.17
C ASP A 37 -15.36 14.94 0.59
N VAL A 38 -16.09 14.21 1.43
CA VAL A 38 -17.30 13.48 1.02
C VAL A 38 -18.43 13.96 1.89
N ASP A 39 -19.23 14.93 1.42
CA ASP A 39 -20.33 15.50 2.22
C ASP A 39 -21.25 14.39 2.79
N PRO A 40 -21.57 14.40 4.10
CA PRO A 40 -21.29 15.42 5.12
C PRO A 40 -20.01 15.19 5.96
N TYR A 41 -19.07 14.37 5.51
CA TYR A 41 -17.85 13.99 6.23
C TYR A 41 -16.57 14.53 5.56
N HIS A 42 -15.55 14.80 6.36
CA HIS A 42 -14.17 14.94 5.92
C HIS A 42 -13.41 13.72 6.39
N ILE A 43 -12.80 13.00 5.45
CA ILE A 43 -12.01 11.80 5.75
C ILE A 43 -10.55 12.11 5.46
N TYR A 44 -9.70 11.99 6.48
CA TYR A 44 -8.26 12.13 6.36
C TYR A 44 -7.59 10.77 6.51
N PHE A 45 -6.83 10.38 5.50
CA PHE A 45 -5.93 9.22 5.55
C PHE A 45 -4.50 9.70 5.66
N LEU A 46 -3.80 9.28 6.71
CA LEU A 46 -2.36 9.43 6.83
C LEU A 46 -1.71 8.12 6.43
N LEU A 47 -0.82 8.17 5.45
CA LEU A 47 -0.23 7.00 4.82
C LEU A 47 1.28 7.11 4.89
N SER A 48 1.95 6.00 5.13
CA SER A 48 3.37 5.88 4.83
C SER A 48 3.61 4.64 3.99
N ARG A 49 4.39 4.78 2.92
CA ARG A 49 4.77 3.64 2.08
C ARG A 49 5.70 2.75 2.89
N GLY A 50 5.42 1.46 2.96
CA GLY A 50 6.11 0.51 3.85
C GLY A 50 5.21 0.00 4.98
N HIS A 51 5.48 -1.22 5.43
CA HIS A 51 4.98 -1.72 6.72
C HIS A 51 5.98 -1.29 7.78
N HIS A 52 5.66 -0.18 8.46
CA HIS A 52 6.48 0.40 9.52
C HIS A 52 5.95 -0.04 10.87
N ASP A 53 6.79 0.08 11.90
CA ASP A 53 6.32 -0.06 13.27
C ASP A 53 5.23 0.98 13.56
N VAL A 54 4.17 0.53 14.23
CA VAL A 54 2.97 1.35 14.50
C VAL A 54 3.32 2.52 15.42
N HIS A 55 4.20 2.32 16.40
CA HIS A 55 4.59 3.35 17.34
C HIS A 55 5.53 4.37 16.69
N GLU A 56 6.48 3.92 15.86
CA GLU A 56 7.33 4.83 15.08
C GLU A 56 6.52 5.69 14.11
N PHE A 57 5.56 5.08 13.41
CA PHE A 57 4.63 5.79 12.54
C PHE A 57 3.85 6.86 13.30
N MET A 58 3.23 6.49 14.43
CA MET A 58 2.47 7.45 15.25
C MET A 58 3.34 8.56 15.81
N LYS A 59 4.57 8.24 16.25
CA LYS A 59 5.53 9.26 16.70
C LYS A 59 5.82 10.26 15.60
N LYS A 60 6.09 9.79 14.38
CA LYS A 60 6.34 10.66 13.21
C LYS A 60 5.14 11.53 12.87
N VAL A 61 3.94 10.97 12.91
CA VAL A 61 2.69 11.69 12.70
C VAL A 61 2.51 12.80 13.74
N ARG A 62 2.85 12.55 15.01
CA ARG A 62 2.83 13.58 16.05
C ARG A 62 3.90 14.65 15.85
N GLU A 63 5.11 14.27 15.43
CA GLU A 63 6.19 15.20 15.09
C GLU A 63 5.81 16.16 13.94
N GLU A 64 5.04 15.68 12.96
CA GLU A 64 4.54 16.50 11.84
C GLU A 64 3.36 17.42 12.23
N GLY A 65 2.87 17.35 13.47
CA GLY A 65 1.87 18.27 14.01
C GLY A 65 0.41 17.80 13.89
N TYR A 66 0.17 16.54 13.52
CA TYR A 66 -1.19 15.98 13.48
C TYR A 66 -1.70 15.69 14.92
N GLY A 67 -2.46 16.64 15.47
CA GLY A 67 -2.93 16.63 16.86
C GLY A 67 -4.23 15.85 17.13
N PHE A 68 -4.96 15.44 16.11
CA PHE A 68 -6.29 14.83 16.25
C PHE A 68 -6.26 13.36 16.75
N PRO A 69 -7.37 12.85 17.32
CA PRO A 69 -7.46 11.44 17.72
C PRO A 69 -7.55 10.56 16.48
N LEU A 70 -6.42 9.97 16.11
CA LEU A 70 -6.28 9.05 15.00
C LEU A 70 -6.71 7.63 15.39
N GLU A 71 -7.26 6.89 14.44
CA GLU A 71 -7.49 5.45 14.60
C GLU A 71 -6.17 4.67 14.71
N MET A 72 -6.25 3.43 15.19
CA MET A 72 -5.08 2.55 15.26
C MET A 72 -4.52 2.32 13.84
N PRO A 73 -3.20 2.53 13.62
CA PRO A 73 -2.60 2.28 12.33
C PRO A 73 -2.70 0.81 11.92
N ILE A 74 -3.06 0.59 10.66
CA ILE A 74 -3.19 -0.75 10.06
C ILE A 74 -2.23 -0.92 8.89
N HIS A 75 -1.77 -2.15 8.70
CA HIS A 75 -0.95 -2.54 7.57
C HIS A 75 -1.85 -3.03 6.43
N LEU A 76 -1.75 -2.35 5.29
CA LEU A 76 -2.50 -2.63 4.08
C LEU A 76 -1.57 -2.72 2.87
N TRP A 77 -2.14 -3.11 1.75
CA TRP A 77 -1.48 -3.07 0.44
C TRP A 77 -2.28 -2.16 -0.47
N PHE A 78 -1.59 -1.19 -1.08
CA PHE A 78 -2.18 -0.29 -2.06
C PHE A 78 -1.52 -0.45 -3.41
N ARG A 79 -2.23 -0.08 -4.47
CA ARG A 79 -1.67 0.19 -5.80
C ARG A 79 -2.05 1.60 -6.23
N LEU A 80 -1.15 2.23 -6.98
CA LEU A 80 -1.40 3.54 -7.58
C LEU A 80 -1.94 3.31 -8.99
N CYS A 81 -3.20 3.68 -9.20
CA CYS A 81 -3.81 3.70 -10.51
C CYS A 81 -3.74 5.12 -11.08
N PRO A 82 -3.20 5.32 -12.29
CA PRO A 82 -3.29 6.62 -12.95
C PRO A 82 -4.76 6.95 -13.16
N ASN A 83 -5.18 8.17 -12.80
CA ASN A 83 -6.50 8.66 -13.12
C ASN A 83 -6.41 9.55 -14.36
N GLY A 84 -7.16 9.22 -15.41
CA GLY A 84 -7.24 10.02 -16.62
C GLY A 84 -8.17 11.23 -16.51
N SER A 85 -8.92 11.35 -15.40
CA SER A 85 -9.84 12.46 -15.15
C SER A 85 -9.15 13.66 -14.49
N SER A 86 -9.62 14.86 -14.85
CA SER A 86 -8.96 16.18 -14.75
C SER A 86 -8.62 16.72 -13.34
N GLY A 87 -8.74 15.92 -12.27
CA GLY A 87 -8.58 16.40 -10.89
C GLY A 87 -7.44 15.79 -10.10
N PHE A 88 -7.02 14.54 -10.39
CA PHE A 88 -6.05 13.82 -9.56
C PHE A 88 -5.01 13.11 -10.44
N LYS A 89 -3.72 13.21 -10.07
CA LYS A 89 -2.64 12.53 -10.81
C LYS A 89 -2.72 11.00 -10.70
N SER A 90 -3.18 10.49 -9.55
CA SER A 90 -3.27 9.06 -9.26
C SER A 90 -4.24 8.79 -8.12
N ILE A 91 -4.90 7.64 -8.18
CA ILE A 91 -5.80 7.13 -7.12
C ILE A 91 -5.11 5.97 -6.41
N TYR A 92 -5.23 5.94 -5.09
CA TYR A 92 -4.80 4.81 -4.27
C TYR A 92 -5.95 3.80 -4.21
N VAL A 93 -5.70 2.58 -4.69
CA VAL A 93 -6.68 1.50 -4.74
C VAL A 93 -6.20 0.35 -3.86
N ASN A 94 -7.07 -0.15 -2.98
CA ASN A 94 -6.76 -1.33 -2.16
C ASN A 94 -6.37 -2.51 -3.07
N ALA A 95 -5.29 -3.20 -2.72
CA ALA A 95 -4.76 -4.33 -3.45
C ALA A 95 -4.42 -5.46 -2.48
N SER A 96 -4.19 -6.66 -3.02
CA SER A 96 -3.67 -7.79 -2.25
C SER A 96 -2.15 -7.84 -2.29
N GLN A 97 -1.54 -8.50 -1.30
CA GLN A 97 -0.11 -8.78 -1.30
C GLN A 97 0.29 -9.56 -2.55
N GLY A 98 1.28 -9.05 -3.28
CA GLY A 98 1.82 -9.72 -4.47
C GLY A 98 1.14 -9.36 -5.79
N GLU A 99 0.03 -8.62 -5.77
CA GLU A 99 -0.58 -8.09 -6.99
C GLU A 99 0.39 -7.17 -7.73
N ARG A 100 0.26 -7.12 -9.06
CA ARG A 100 1.10 -6.29 -9.92
C ARG A 100 0.95 -4.81 -9.52
N GLY A 101 2.07 -4.18 -9.16
CA GLY A 101 2.08 -2.78 -8.76
C GLY A 101 1.62 -2.52 -7.31
N SER A 102 1.30 -3.57 -6.54
CA SER A 102 1.02 -3.44 -5.10
C SER A 102 2.29 -3.06 -4.32
N PHE A 103 2.12 -2.20 -3.33
CA PHE A 103 3.14 -1.84 -2.36
C PHE A 103 2.56 -1.84 -0.94
N PRO A 104 3.38 -2.22 0.06
CA PRO A 104 2.96 -2.20 1.46
C PRO A 104 2.73 -0.77 1.92
N VAL A 105 1.74 -0.55 2.78
CA VAL A 105 1.41 0.76 3.34
C VAL A 105 0.96 0.61 4.79
N THR A 106 1.41 1.54 5.62
CA THR A 106 0.90 1.76 6.98
C THR A 106 -0.06 2.94 6.91
N ARG A 107 -1.31 2.74 7.32
CA ARG A 107 -2.37 3.75 7.23
C ARG A 107 -3.02 4.00 8.58
N SER A 108 -3.21 5.27 8.91
CA SER A 108 -4.16 5.70 9.93
C SER A 108 -5.28 6.53 9.31
N SER A 109 -6.46 6.50 9.91
CA SER A 109 -7.61 7.27 9.43
C SER A 109 -8.21 8.15 10.53
N PHE A 110 -8.85 9.22 10.10
CA PHE A 110 -9.66 10.10 10.95
C PHE A 110 -10.84 10.63 10.15
N VAL A 111 -12.02 10.63 10.76
CA VAL A 111 -13.26 11.12 10.15
C VAL A 111 -13.83 12.23 11.01
N PHE A 112 -14.14 13.36 10.37
CA PHE A 112 -14.84 14.48 11.01
C PHE A 112 -16.17 14.73 10.28
N LYS A 113 -17.24 15.02 11.03
CA LYS A 113 -18.53 15.42 10.45
C LYS A 113 -18.56 16.92 10.21
N LYS A 114 -18.74 17.35 8.95
CA LYS A 114 -18.97 18.75 8.59
C LYS A 114 -20.19 19.28 9.35
N LYS A 115 -20.05 20.47 9.94
CA LYS A 115 -21.19 21.23 10.44
C LYS A 115 -21.91 21.82 9.22
N THR A 116 -23.03 21.22 8.83
CA THR A 116 -23.93 21.82 7.83
C THR A 116 -24.59 23.03 8.49
N HIS A 117 -24.26 24.24 8.06
CA HIS A 117 -25.04 25.42 8.40
C HIS A 117 -26.41 25.29 7.71
N THR A 118 -27.38 24.69 8.40
CA THR A 118 -28.78 24.80 8.01
C THR A 118 -29.22 26.20 8.45
N SER A 119 -29.24 27.15 7.53
CA SER A 119 -29.95 28.41 7.73
C SER A 119 -31.44 28.07 7.86
N ASN A 120 -32.00 28.29 9.06
CA ASN A 120 -33.45 28.29 9.29
C ASN A 120 -34.10 29.51 8.64
#